data_AF-D2PPQ7-F1
#
_entry.id   AF-D2PPQ7-F1
#
_cell.length_a   1.000
_cell.length_b   1.000
_cell.length_c   1.000
_cell.angle_alpha   90.00
_cell.angle_beta   90.00
_cell.angle_gamma   90.00
#
_symmetry.space_group_name_H-M   'P 1'
#
loop_
_entity.id
_entity.type
_entity.pdbx_description
1 polymer ?
#
loop_
_entity_poly.entity_id
_entity_poly.type
_entity_poly.pdbx_seq_one_letter_code
_entity_poly.pdbx_strand_id
1 'polypeptide(L)'
;MSGPYTAGGQDPYLPDNTTGSTTASPSYETESLGQIVSQITTDLGTLTRQELALAKAELRDEAKLAGKGAGMLGGAAFAGWMLALFVSLTVMWALGEVMHLAWAALIVAVIWAVVAAVLASAGRKALKEVNPTPEQTVETLKEDAQWLKTRKN
;
A
#
# COMPACT_ATOMS: atom_id res chain seq x y z
N MET A 1 -13.86 35.23 47.18
CA MET A 1 -14.22 36.65 47.33
C MET A 1 -15.50 36.87 46.56
N SER A 2 -16.58 37.10 47.32
CA SER A 2 -17.96 37.27 46.87
C SER A 2 -18.28 38.76 46.86
N GLY A 3 -18.98 39.27 45.86
CA GLY A 3 -19.42 40.67 45.77
C GLY A 3 -20.41 40.88 44.62
N PRO A 4 -21.32 41.87 44.71
CA PRO A 4 -22.75 41.54 44.86
C PRO A 4 -23.65 42.06 43.73
N TYR A 5 -24.87 41.51 43.75
CA TYR A 5 -26.06 41.99 43.06
C TYR A 5 -26.36 43.47 43.38
N THR A 6 -26.50 44.29 42.35
CA THR A 6 -27.17 45.60 42.43
C THR A 6 -28.54 45.50 41.76
N ALA A 7 -29.58 45.63 42.59
CA ALA A 7 -30.95 45.87 42.17
C ALA A 7 -31.16 47.36 41.89
N GLY A 8 -32.01 47.69 40.91
CA GLY A 8 -32.57 49.05 40.76
C GLY A 8 -33.11 49.34 39.37
N GLY A 9 -34.44 49.50 39.27
CA GLY A 9 -35.10 50.10 38.10
C GLY A 9 -36.40 49.42 37.72
N GLN A 10 -37.49 49.73 38.42
CA GLN A 10 -38.86 49.54 37.93
C GLN A 10 -39.23 50.78 37.09
N ASP A 11 -39.54 50.59 35.81
CA ASP A 11 -40.30 51.56 35.02
C ASP A 11 -41.52 50.85 34.40
N PRO A 12 -42.75 51.32 34.70
CA PRO A 12 -43.98 50.72 34.18
C PRO A 12 -44.40 51.38 32.88
N TYR A 13 -44.20 50.69 31.74
CA TYR A 13 -44.80 51.08 30.47
C TYR A 13 -46.05 50.22 30.20
N LEU A 14 -47.17 50.94 30.03
CA LEU A 14 -48.49 50.48 29.62
C LEU A 14 -48.46 49.74 28.25
N PRO A 15 -49.42 48.84 28.00
CA PRO A 15 -49.54 48.17 26.72
C PRO A 15 -50.17 49.10 25.68
N ASP A 16 -49.48 49.34 24.56
CA ASP A 16 -50.17 49.70 23.34
C ASP A 16 -50.58 48.43 22.59
N ASN A 17 -51.85 48.38 22.23
CA ASN A 17 -52.31 47.57 21.13
C ASN A 17 -52.60 48.57 20.02
N THR A 18 -52.02 48.39 18.83
CA THR A 18 -52.71 48.55 17.54
C THR A 18 -51.76 48.26 16.36
N THR A 19 -52.10 47.18 15.65
CA THR A 19 -52.08 47.05 14.18
C THR A 19 -50.74 47.06 13.43
N GLY A 20 -50.46 45.94 12.74
CA GLY A 20 -49.82 45.98 11.41
C GLY A 20 -48.53 45.17 11.27
N SER A 21 -48.68 43.91 10.85
CA SER A 21 -47.78 43.20 9.90
C SER A 21 -46.28 43.50 9.99
N THR A 22 -45.57 42.71 10.82
CA THR A 22 -44.13 42.48 10.65
C THR A 22 -43.88 41.02 10.28
N THR A 23 -43.27 40.92 9.11
CA THR A 23 -42.80 39.78 8.35
C THR A 23 -41.89 38.85 9.16
N ALA A 24 -41.92 37.57 8.77
CA ALA A 24 -40.95 36.51 9.08
C ALA A 24 -40.98 35.99 10.52
N SER A 25 -41.89 35.04 10.75
CA SER A 25 -41.64 33.91 11.67
C SER A 25 -40.22 33.37 11.40
N PRO A 26 -39.41 33.05 12.41
CA PRO A 26 -38.28 32.17 12.19
C PRO A 26 -38.91 30.85 11.78
N SER A 27 -38.91 30.57 10.48
CA SER A 27 -39.08 29.22 9.99
C SER A 27 -37.95 28.44 10.65
N TYR A 28 -38.28 27.75 11.73
CA TYR A 28 -37.61 26.51 12.07
C TYR A 28 -37.84 25.65 10.83
N GLU A 29 -36.94 25.80 9.85
CA GLU A 29 -36.74 24.81 8.82
C GLU A 29 -36.49 23.54 9.62
N THR A 30 -37.53 22.75 9.80
CA THR A 30 -37.44 21.32 10.00
C THR A 30 -36.48 20.86 8.92
N GLU A 31 -35.19 20.76 9.25
CA GLU A 31 -34.23 20.09 8.40
C GLU A 31 -34.88 18.77 8.06
N SER A 32 -35.26 18.65 6.79
CA SER A 32 -36.03 17.49 6.38
C SER A 32 -35.17 16.26 6.66
N LEU A 33 -35.81 15.13 7.00
CA LEU A 33 -35.08 13.87 7.20
C LEU A 33 -34.18 13.52 6.00
N GLY A 34 -34.54 13.98 4.79
CA GLY A 34 -33.69 13.85 3.60
C GLY A 34 -32.39 14.68 3.65
N GLN A 35 -32.39 15.82 4.32
CA GLN A 35 -31.23 16.70 4.49
C GLN A 35 -30.21 16.11 5.49
N ILE A 36 -30.69 15.51 6.58
CA ILE A 36 -29.85 14.81 7.58
C ILE A 36 -29.22 13.55 6.97
N VAL A 37 -29.99 12.75 6.22
CA VAL A 37 -29.46 11.56 5.52
C VAL A 37 -28.44 11.95 4.44
N SER A 38 -28.68 13.06 3.73
CA SER A 38 -27.74 13.61 2.75
C SER A 38 -26.42 14.05 3.40
N GLN A 39 -26.47 14.75 4.53
CA GLN A 39 -25.27 15.15 5.29
C GLN A 39 -24.48 13.95 5.78
N ILE A 40 -25.14 12.94 6.39
CA ILE A 40 -24.46 11.72 6.86
C ILE A 40 -23.80 10.95 5.71
N THR A 41 -24.48 10.83 4.56
CA THR A 41 -23.90 10.16 3.37
C THR A 41 -22.69 10.93 2.83
N THR A 42 -22.74 12.25 2.88
CA THR A 42 -21.65 13.14 2.47
C THR A 42 -20.45 13.02 3.41
N ASP A 43 -20.69 12.98 4.73
CA ASP A 43 -19.66 12.83 5.74
C ASP A 43 -19.01 11.46 5.70
N LEU A 44 -19.80 10.39 5.56
CA LEU A 44 -19.29 9.03 5.34
C LEU A 44 -18.46 8.97 4.06
N GLY A 45 -18.94 9.54 2.95
CA GLY A 45 -18.17 9.63 1.70
C GLY A 45 -16.86 10.40 1.86
N THR A 46 -16.83 11.37 2.76
CA THR A 46 -15.64 12.17 3.08
C THR A 46 -14.63 11.38 3.91
N LEU A 47 -15.07 10.62 4.93
CA LEU A 47 -14.21 9.70 5.68
C LEU A 47 -13.61 8.60 4.79
N THR A 48 -14.43 7.92 3.97
CA THR A 48 -13.94 6.84 3.10
C THR A 48 -12.88 7.35 2.11
N ARG A 49 -13.05 8.57 1.58
CA ARG A 49 -12.04 9.21 0.72
C ARG A 49 -10.77 9.55 1.49
N GLN A 50 -10.86 9.94 2.76
CA GLN A 50 -9.71 10.23 3.60
C GLN A 50 -8.93 8.95 3.97
N GLU A 51 -9.61 7.87 4.36
CA GLU A 51 -8.97 6.58 4.62
C GLU A 51 -8.27 6.06 3.36
N LEU A 52 -8.93 6.19 2.19
CA LEU A 52 -8.30 5.81 0.93
C LEU A 52 -7.10 6.71 0.58
N ALA A 53 -7.17 8.01 0.85
CA ALA A 53 -6.06 8.93 0.65
C ALA A 53 -4.87 8.59 1.57
N LEU A 54 -5.15 8.21 2.81
CA LEU A 54 -4.15 7.78 3.78
C LEU A 54 -3.51 6.45 3.37
N ALA A 55 -4.32 5.43 3.07
CA ALA A 55 -3.83 4.13 2.58
C ALA A 55 -3.00 4.28 1.31
N LYS A 56 -3.41 5.18 0.39
CA LYS A 56 -2.63 5.49 -0.81
C LYS A 56 -1.30 6.18 -0.48
N ALA A 57 -1.27 7.05 0.53
CA ALA A 57 -0.05 7.72 0.97
C ALA A 57 0.92 6.71 1.59
N GLU A 58 0.44 5.84 2.49
CA GLU A 58 1.22 4.79 3.13
C GLU A 58 1.77 3.80 2.09
N LEU A 59 0.91 3.29 1.20
CA LEU A 59 1.33 2.41 0.10
C LEU A 59 2.37 3.06 -0.81
N ARG A 60 2.27 4.38 -1.05
CA ARG A 60 3.25 5.11 -1.86
C ARG A 60 4.62 5.15 -1.18
N ASP A 61 4.66 5.35 0.13
CA ASP A 61 5.93 5.42 0.86
C ASP A 61 6.55 4.04 1.05
N GLU A 62 5.74 3.01 1.29
CA GLU A 62 6.18 1.61 1.22
C GLU A 62 6.71 1.25 -0.17
N ALA A 63 5.99 1.61 -1.23
CA ALA A 63 6.41 1.34 -2.60
C ALA A 63 7.71 2.06 -2.97
N LYS A 64 7.96 3.28 -2.47
CA LYS A 64 9.24 3.96 -2.66
C LYS A 64 10.37 3.21 -1.95
N LEU A 65 10.16 2.76 -0.72
CA LEU A 65 11.19 2.04 0.03
C LEU A 65 11.50 0.69 -0.61
N ALA A 66 10.46 -0.07 -0.97
CA ALA A 66 10.57 -1.32 -1.70
C ALA A 66 11.23 -1.10 -3.07
N GLY A 67 10.84 -0.06 -3.81
CA GLY A 67 11.43 0.29 -5.10
C GLY A 67 12.90 0.69 -4.99
N LYS A 68 13.27 1.45 -3.97
CA LYS A 68 14.67 1.80 -3.67
C LYS A 68 15.48 0.54 -3.32
N GLY A 69 14.94 -0.34 -2.49
CA GLY A 69 15.56 -1.61 -2.14
C GLY A 69 15.76 -2.52 -3.35
N ALA A 70 14.71 -2.72 -4.14
CA ALA A 70 14.76 -3.48 -5.39
C ALA A 70 15.77 -2.87 -6.39
N GLY A 71 15.80 -1.53 -6.51
CA GLY A 71 16.78 -0.82 -7.33
C GLY A 71 18.21 -1.03 -6.86
N MET A 72 18.48 -0.98 -5.55
CA MET A 72 19.80 -1.28 -4.98
C MET A 72 20.21 -2.74 -5.21
N LEU A 73 19.31 -3.70 -4.99
CA LEU A 73 19.59 -5.11 -5.23
C LEU A 73 19.84 -5.40 -6.72
N GLY A 74 19.05 -4.79 -7.61
CA GLY A 74 19.26 -4.88 -9.05
C GLY A 74 20.60 -4.26 -9.47
N GLY A 75 20.92 -3.08 -8.95
CA GLY A 75 22.21 -2.43 -9.17
C GLY A 75 23.39 -3.26 -8.66
N ALA A 76 23.27 -3.85 -7.46
CA ALA A 76 24.29 -4.73 -6.89
C ALA A 76 24.48 -6.00 -7.72
N ALA A 77 23.40 -6.61 -8.21
CA ALA A 77 23.46 -7.77 -9.10
C ALA A 77 24.19 -7.42 -10.41
N PHE A 78 23.86 -6.28 -11.02
CA PHE A 78 24.54 -5.81 -12.23
C PHE A 78 26.02 -5.49 -11.98
N ALA A 79 26.34 -4.76 -10.91
CA ALA A 79 27.73 -4.45 -10.54
C ALA A 79 28.53 -5.72 -10.25
N GLY A 80 27.95 -6.69 -9.54
CA GLY A 80 28.54 -7.99 -9.30
C GLY A 80 28.80 -8.78 -10.58
N TRP A 81 27.88 -8.73 -11.54
CA TRP A 81 28.07 -9.34 -12.86
C TRP A 81 29.24 -8.70 -13.62
N MET A 82 29.31 -7.36 -13.65
CA MET A 82 30.40 -6.63 -14.29
C MET A 82 31.75 -6.94 -13.64
N LEU A 83 31.80 -6.97 -12.30
CA LEU A 83 32.99 -7.36 -11.56
C LEU A 83 33.45 -8.77 -11.94
N ALA A 84 32.53 -9.74 -11.96
CA ALA A 84 32.84 -11.11 -12.31
C ALA A 84 33.36 -11.23 -13.76
N LEU A 85 32.83 -10.45 -14.69
CA LEU A 85 33.32 -10.36 -16.07
C LEU A 85 34.78 -9.83 -16.11
N PHE A 86 35.06 -8.71 -15.44
CA PHE A 86 36.42 -8.14 -15.44
C PHE A 86 37.43 -9.04 -14.72
N VAL A 87 37.05 -9.68 -13.63
CA VAL A 87 37.90 -10.68 -12.95
C VAL A 87 38.17 -11.85 -13.88
N SER A 88 37.17 -12.32 -14.63
CA SER A 88 37.34 -13.41 -15.60
C SER A 88 38.32 -13.05 -16.72
N LEU A 89 38.22 -11.83 -17.26
CA LEU A 89 39.18 -11.33 -18.24
C LEU A 89 40.58 -11.25 -17.62
N THR A 90 40.70 -10.70 -16.42
CA THR A 90 41.99 -10.58 -15.71
C THR A 90 42.64 -11.95 -15.52
N VAL A 91 41.89 -12.95 -15.06
CA VAL A 91 42.38 -14.32 -14.88
C VAL A 91 42.77 -14.95 -16.22
N MET A 92 41.97 -14.77 -17.26
CA MET A 92 42.26 -15.28 -18.60
C MET A 92 43.56 -14.69 -19.16
N TRP A 93 43.75 -13.38 -19.06
CA TRP A 93 44.97 -12.71 -19.51
C TRP A 93 46.18 -13.09 -18.66
N ALA A 94 46.04 -13.14 -17.32
CA ALA A 94 47.12 -13.55 -16.43
C ALA A 94 47.58 -15.00 -16.67
N LEU A 95 46.64 -15.92 -16.93
CA LEU A 95 46.96 -17.28 -17.37
C LEU A 95 47.58 -17.30 -18.77
N GLY A 96 47.14 -16.40 -19.65
CA GLY A 96 47.71 -16.21 -20.99
C GLY A 96 49.19 -15.84 -21.02
N GLU A 97 49.74 -15.29 -19.94
CA GLU A 97 51.18 -15.02 -19.82
C GLU A 97 52.01 -16.29 -19.60
N VAL A 98 51.40 -17.34 -19.04
CA VAL A 98 52.09 -18.62 -18.73
C VAL A 98 51.70 -19.77 -19.66
N MET A 99 50.63 -19.64 -20.44
CA MET A 99 50.18 -20.62 -21.43
C MET A 99 49.48 -19.95 -22.62
N HIS A 100 49.24 -20.68 -23.70
CA HIS A 100 48.50 -20.15 -24.85
C HIS A 100 47.09 -19.67 -24.43
N LEU A 101 46.71 -18.47 -24.87
CA LEU A 101 45.48 -17.79 -24.45
C LEU A 101 44.21 -18.62 -24.65
N ALA A 102 44.15 -19.46 -25.68
CA ALA A 102 43.02 -20.37 -25.90
C ALA A 102 42.81 -21.38 -24.76
N TRP A 103 43.89 -21.91 -24.17
CA TRP A 103 43.80 -22.82 -23.03
C TRP A 103 43.41 -22.09 -21.75
N ALA A 104 43.91 -20.87 -21.55
CA ALA A 104 43.48 -20.00 -20.47
C ALA A 104 41.97 -19.69 -20.55
N ALA A 105 41.47 -19.33 -21.74
CA ALA A 105 40.05 -19.07 -21.98
C ALA A 105 39.19 -20.33 -21.72
N LEU A 106 39.68 -21.51 -22.11
CA LEU A 106 38.99 -22.78 -21.86
C LEU A 106 38.87 -23.08 -20.36
N ILE A 107 39.93 -22.83 -19.58
CA ILE A 107 39.90 -23.00 -18.11
C ILE A 107 38.84 -22.07 -17.49
N VAL A 108 38.85 -20.78 -17.86
CA VAL A 108 37.87 -19.81 -17.35
C VAL A 108 36.44 -20.19 -17.76
N ALA A 109 36.24 -20.70 -18.98
CA ALA A 109 34.94 -21.20 -19.43
C ALA A 109 34.45 -22.41 -18.60
N VAL A 110 35.34 -23.34 -18.27
CA VAL A 110 34.99 -24.49 -17.40
C VAL A 110 34.60 -24.02 -16.00
N ILE A 111 35.30 -23.04 -15.43
CA ILE A 111 34.93 -22.45 -14.13
C ILE A 111 33.50 -21.89 -14.17
N TRP A 112 33.17 -21.10 -15.21
CA TRP A 112 31.82 -20.57 -15.38
C TRP A 112 30.76 -21.65 -15.63
N ALA A 113 31.10 -22.72 -16.35
CA ALA A 113 30.19 -23.84 -16.54
C ALA A 113 29.83 -24.52 -15.21
N VAL A 114 30.82 -24.68 -14.30
CA VAL A 114 30.58 -25.21 -12.95
C VAL A 114 29.70 -24.26 -12.14
N VAL A 115 30.01 -22.96 -12.12
CA VAL A 115 29.19 -21.94 -11.44
C VAL A 115 27.75 -21.97 -11.95
N ALA A 116 27.56 -21.98 -13.27
CA ALA A 116 26.24 -22.05 -13.89
C ALA A 116 25.48 -23.33 -13.53
N ALA A 117 26.14 -24.49 -13.51
CA ALA A 117 25.53 -25.75 -13.11
C ALA A 117 25.06 -25.71 -11.65
N VAL A 118 25.89 -25.18 -10.74
CA VAL A 118 25.53 -25.02 -9.32
C VAL A 118 24.33 -24.09 -9.17
N LEU A 119 24.38 -22.89 -9.77
CA LEU A 119 23.28 -21.91 -9.69
C LEU A 119 21.98 -22.47 -10.29
N ALA A 120 22.04 -23.12 -11.44
CA ALA A 120 20.87 -23.75 -12.06
C ALA A 120 20.29 -24.85 -11.17
N SER A 121 21.14 -25.64 -10.51
CA SER A 121 20.69 -26.69 -9.59
C SER A 121 20.04 -26.10 -8.32
N ALA A 122 20.63 -25.06 -7.74
CA ALA A 122 20.10 -24.38 -6.56
C ALA A 122 18.79 -23.66 -6.87
N GLY A 123 18.72 -22.92 -7.98
CA GLY A 123 17.50 -22.26 -8.44
C GLY A 123 16.36 -23.26 -8.70
N ARG A 124 16.67 -24.41 -9.33
CA ARG A 124 15.68 -25.49 -9.50
C ARG A 124 15.19 -26.06 -8.17
N LYS A 125 16.04 -26.17 -7.14
CA LYS A 125 15.61 -26.62 -5.81
C LYS A 125 14.71 -25.58 -5.14
N ALA A 126 15.11 -24.32 -5.13
CA ALA A 126 14.31 -23.23 -4.57
C ALA A 126 12.93 -23.13 -5.23
N LEU A 127 12.86 -23.24 -6.56
CA LEU A 127 11.58 -23.22 -7.29
C LEU A 127 10.70 -24.44 -7.01
N LYS A 128 11.28 -25.60 -6.64
CA LYS A 128 10.50 -26.78 -6.25
C LYS A 128 9.93 -26.68 -4.84
N GLU A 129 10.57 -25.92 -3.96
CA GLU A 129 10.12 -25.70 -2.58
C GLU A 129 9.01 -24.64 -2.51
N VAL A 130 8.91 -23.76 -3.50
CA VAL A 130 7.77 -22.85 -3.63
C VAL A 130 6.54 -23.67 -4.04
N ASN A 131 5.61 -23.90 -3.12
CA ASN A 131 4.29 -24.44 -3.44
C ASN A 131 3.42 -23.29 -3.98
N PRO A 132 3.15 -23.22 -5.30
CA PRO A 132 2.39 -22.11 -5.89
C PRO A 132 0.89 -22.20 -5.55
N THR A 133 0.46 -23.31 -4.96
CA THR A 133 -0.93 -23.53 -4.58
C THR A 133 -1.06 -23.23 -3.08
N PRO A 134 -1.76 -22.17 -2.67
CA PRO A 134 -2.13 -22.01 -1.27
C PRO A 134 -3.15 -23.10 -0.91
N GLU A 135 -2.65 -24.24 -0.45
CA GLU A 135 -3.44 -25.46 -0.21
C GLU A 135 -4.66 -25.17 0.66
N GLN A 136 -4.48 -24.35 1.70
CA GLN A 136 -5.57 -23.93 2.59
C GLN A 136 -6.63 -23.07 1.88
N THR A 137 -6.24 -22.16 0.99
CA THR A 137 -7.18 -21.34 0.22
C THR A 137 -7.94 -22.19 -0.80
N VAL A 138 -7.25 -23.14 -1.44
CA VAL A 138 -7.90 -24.07 -2.39
C VAL A 138 -8.84 -25.04 -1.68
N GLU A 139 -8.51 -25.48 -0.47
CA GLU A 139 -9.37 -26.32 0.36
C GLU A 139 -10.62 -25.57 0.83
N THR A 140 -10.45 -24.34 1.34
CA THR A 140 -11.58 -23.47 1.74
C THR A 140 -12.53 -23.21 0.55
N LEU A 141 -11.99 -22.90 -0.63
CA LEU A 141 -12.81 -22.69 -1.83
C LEU A 141 -13.53 -23.97 -2.30
N LYS A 142 -12.94 -25.16 -2.07
CA LYS A 142 -13.59 -26.44 -2.36
C LYS A 142 -14.73 -26.73 -1.38
N GLU A 143 -14.52 -26.45 -0.09
CA GLU A 143 -15.56 -26.59 0.95
C GLU A 143 -16.74 -25.65 0.69
N ASP A 144 -16.47 -24.38 0.37
CA ASP A 144 -17.50 -23.40 0.01
C ASP A 144 -18.30 -23.84 -1.23
N ALA A 145 -17.61 -24.36 -2.25
CA ALA A 145 -18.25 -24.88 -3.45
C ALA A 145 -19.09 -26.15 -3.19
N GLN A 146 -18.64 -27.02 -2.28
CA GLN A 146 -19.40 -28.20 -1.86
C GLN A 146 -20.64 -27.82 -1.05
N TRP A 147 -20.52 -26.86 -0.13
CA TRP A 147 -21.66 -26.35 0.65
C TRP A 147 -22.75 -25.76 -0.25
N LEU A 148 -22.37 -24.99 -1.28
CA LEU A 148 -23.30 -24.42 -2.27
C LEU A 148 -24.00 -25.48 -3.13
N LYS A 149 -23.34 -26.61 -3.42
CA LYS A 149 -23.94 -27.74 -4.15
C LYS A 149 -24.97 -28.50 -3.32
N THR A 150 -24.69 -28.73 -2.04
CA THR A 150 -25.59 -29.46 -1.14
C THR A 150 -26.89 -28.69 -0.89
N ARG A 151 -26.87 -27.36 -0.98
CA ARG A 151 -28.05 -26.49 -0.78
C ARG A 151 -29.01 -26.41 -1.97
N LYS A 152 -28.63 -26.95 -3.13
CA LYS A 152 -29.41 -26.90 -4.37
C LYS A 152 -30.25 -28.17 -4.63
N ASN A 153 -30.10 -29.19 -3.77
CA ASN A 153 -30.92 -30.41 -3.77
C ASN A 153 -31.84 -30.41 -2.55
#